data_AF-A0A8J3EG51-F1
#
_entry.id   AF-A0A8J3EG51-F1
#
_cell.length_a   1.000
_cell.length_b   1.000
_cell.length_c   1.000
_cell.angle_alpha   90.00
_cell.angle_beta   90.00
_cell.angle_gamma   90.00
#
_symmetry.space_group_name_H-M   'P 1'
#
loop_
_entity.id
_entity.type
_entity.pdbx_description
1 polymer ?
#
loop_
_entity_poly.entity_id
_entity_poly.type
_entity_poly.pdbx_seq_one_letter_code
_entity_poly.pdbx_strand_id
1 'polypeptide(L)'
;MKIGVGAIRALRDAGYLGHAKCVNADTNHRHTLITRTSIRDFEARFLTLGQLAKASKVAPIHLARRLDREGVPTVSCGGRHVRAYERSQVAAHGALIRSASYG
;
A
#
# COMPACT_ATOMS: atom_id res chain seq x y z
N MET A 1 -2.35 3.34 -7.46
CA MET A 1 -2.64 2.79 -6.12
C MET A 1 -4.04 2.17 -6.00
N LYS A 2 -4.15 0.86 -5.67
CA LYS A 2 -5.42 0.21 -5.28
C LYS A 2 -5.40 -0.08 -3.78
N ILE A 3 -6.04 0.78 -3.00
CA ILE A 3 -6.11 0.67 -1.54
C ILE A 3 -7.36 1.40 -1.01
N GLY A 4 -7.95 0.93 0.08
CA GLY A 4 -9.18 1.51 0.64
C GLY A 4 -8.93 2.85 1.36
N VAL A 5 -9.95 3.71 1.43
CA VAL A 5 -9.87 5.06 2.01
C VAL A 5 -9.32 5.06 3.46
N GLY A 6 -9.74 4.09 4.28
CA GLY A 6 -9.25 3.96 5.65
C GLY A 6 -7.74 3.69 5.75
N ALA A 7 -7.18 2.94 4.80
CA ALA A 7 -5.75 2.69 4.72
C ALA A 7 -4.98 3.89 4.17
N ILE A 8 -5.56 4.67 3.24
CA ILE A 8 -4.96 5.93 2.78
C ILE A 8 -4.82 6.90 3.96
N ARG A 9 -5.86 7.03 4.80
CA ARG A 9 -5.81 7.87 6.00
C ARG A 9 -4.74 7.38 6.97
N ALA A 10 -4.69 6.07 7.24
CA ALA A 10 -3.68 5.50 8.12
C ALA A 10 -2.24 5.74 7.61
N LEU A 11 -1.99 5.56 6.31
CA LEU A 11 -0.69 5.84 5.68
C LEU A 11 -0.33 7.33 5.77
N ARG A 12 -1.30 8.23 5.58
CA ARG A 12 -1.09 9.67 5.76
C ARG A 12 -0.73 10.01 7.21
N ASP A 13 -1.50 9.50 8.15
CA ASP A 13 -1.35 9.82 9.58
C ASP A 13 -0.03 9.24 10.13
N ALA A 14 0.44 8.12 9.56
CA ALA A 14 1.74 7.53 9.87
C ALA A 14 2.91 8.14 9.07
N GLY A 15 2.67 9.14 8.21
CA GLY A 15 3.72 9.86 7.48
C GLY A 15 4.21 9.20 6.18
N TYR A 16 3.63 8.07 5.76
CA TYR A 16 3.95 7.42 4.48
C TYR A 16 3.40 8.17 3.27
N LEU A 17 2.31 8.93 3.46
CA LEU A 17 1.72 9.76 2.42
C LEU A 17 1.69 11.23 2.85
N GLY A 18 2.29 12.07 2.03
CA GLY A 18 2.25 13.53 2.15
C GLY A 18 0.88 14.07 1.77
N HIS A 19 0.46 15.13 2.45
CA HIS A 19 -0.81 15.78 2.18
C HIS A 19 -0.66 17.29 2.11
N ALA A 20 -1.50 17.92 1.30
CA ALA A 20 -1.64 19.36 1.21
C ALA A 20 -3.01 19.76 1.76
N LYS A 21 -3.04 20.82 2.58
CA LYS A 21 -4.28 21.45 3.01
C LYS A 21 -4.67 22.48 1.95
N CYS A 22 -5.86 22.32 1.38
CA CYS A 22 -6.42 23.23 0.41
C CYS A 22 -7.64 23.91 1.04
N VAL A 23 -7.75 25.21 0.82
CA VAL A 23 -8.95 25.99 1.17
C VAL A 23 -9.63 26.33 -0.14
N ASN A 24 -10.91 26.01 -0.25
CA ASN A 24 -11.71 26.48 -1.37
C ASN A 24 -12.01 27.97 -1.14
N ALA A 25 -11.54 28.84 -2.03
CA ALA A 25 -11.69 30.30 -1.91
C ALA A 25 -13.17 30.72 -1.92
N ASP A 26 -14.03 29.98 -2.61
CA ASP A 26 -15.43 30.36 -2.80
C ASP A 26 -16.35 29.92 -1.65
N THR A 27 -15.95 28.89 -0.91
CA THR A 27 -16.80 28.27 0.14
C THR A 27 -16.14 28.23 1.52
N ASN A 28 -14.90 28.70 1.64
CA ASN A 28 -14.04 28.53 2.83
C ASN A 28 -13.91 27.08 3.34
N HIS A 29 -14.32 26.09 2.54
CA HIS A 29 -14.26 24.69 2.93
C HIS A 29 -12.80 24.20 2.88
N ARG A 30 -12.37 23.53 3.96
CA ARG A 30 -11.02 22.97 4.08
C ARG A 30 -11.02 21.52 3.63
N HIS A 31 -10.21 21.19 2.64
CA HIS A 31 -9.97 19.82 2.21
C HIS A 31 -8.50 19.44 2.37
N THR A 32 -8.25 18.16 2.63
CA THR A 32 -6.90 17.60 2.67
C THR A 32 -6.75 16.64 1.50
N LEU A 33 -5.79 16.92 0.62
CA LEU A 33 -5.51 16.10 -0.56
C LEU A 33 -4.17 15.41 -0.39
N ILE A 34 -4.08 14.15 -0.80
CA ILE A 34 -2.80 13.43 -0.87
C ILE A 34 -2.03 13.92 -2.09
N THR A 35 -0.76 14.24 -1.93
CA THR A 35 0.05 14.75 -3.04
C THR A 35 0.44 13.62 -4.00
N ARG A 36 0.43 13.89 -5.31
CA ARG A 36 0.85 12.90 -6.31
C ARG A 36 2.31 12.47 -6.10
N THR A 37 3.17 13.38 -5.68
CA THR A 37 4.59 13.09 -5.42
C THR A 37 4.73 12.05 -4.32
N SER A 38 4.03 12.22 -3.18
CA SER A 38 4.10 11.25 -2.10
C SER A 38 3.52 9.88 -2.46
N ILE A 39 2.51 9.83 -3.33
CA ILE A 39 2.02 8.55 -3.87
C ILE A 39 3.11 7.85 -4.67
N ARG A 40 3.85 8.60 -5.50
CA ARG A 40 4.96 8.04 -6.29
C ARG A 40 6.11 7.58 -5.40
N ASP A 41 6.49 8.37 -4.41
CA ASP A 41 7.55 8.03 -3.45
C ASP A 41 7.17 6.78 -2.64
N PHE A 42 5.90 6.69 -2.24
CA PHE A 42 5.35 5.50 -1.61
C PHE A 42 5.41 4.29 -2.55
N GLU A 43 4.89 4.41 -3.78
CA GLU A 43 4.90 3.32 -4.76
C GLU A 43 6.32 2.92 -5.23
N ALA A 44 7.32 3.79 -5.09
CA ALA A 44 8.72 3.49 -5.37
C ALA A 44 9.32 2.52 -4.34
N ARG A 45 8.84 2.55 -3.10
CA ARG A 45 9.35 1.72 -1.98
C ARG A 45 8.42 0.58 -1.60
N PHE A 46 7.11 0.79 -1.73
CA PHE A 46 6.08 -0.13 -1.25
C PHE A 46 5.18 -0.62 -2.38
N LEU A 47 4.61 -1.80 -2.18
CA LEU A 47 3.58 -2.39 -3.03
C LEU A 47 2.35 -2.73 -2.20
N THR A 48 1.17 -2.36 -2.66
CA THR A 48 -0.07 -2.75 -1.99
C THR A 48 -0.42 -4.21 -2.30
N LEU A 49 -1.13 -4.89 -1.38
CA LEU A 49 -1.64 -6.23 -1.62
C LEU A 49 -2.43 -6.33 -2.92
N GLY A 50 -3.25 -5.31 -3.23
CA GLY A 50 -4.04 -5.29 -4.47
C GLY A 50 -3.19 -5.19 -5.73
N GLN A 51 -2.04 -4.50 -5.67
CA GLN A 51 -1.07 -4.45 -6.77
C GLN A 51 -0.38 -5.80 -6.94
N LEU A 52 0.05 -6.42 -5.84
CA LEU A 52 0.68 -7.74 -5.87
C LEU A 52 -0.27 -8.83 -6.38
N ALA A 53 -1.50 -8.86 -5.86
CA ALA A 53 -2.53 -9.80 -6.28
C ALA A 53 -2.81 -9.70 -7.78
N LYS A 54 -2.89 -8.47 -8.32
CA LYS A 54 -3.05 -8.23 -9.76
C LYS A 54 -1.86 -8.73 -10.56
N ALA A 55 -0.63 -8.45 -10.11
CA ALA A 55 0.59 -8.88 -10.80
C ALA A 55 0.73 -10.41 -10.82
N SER A 56 0.40 -11.08 -9.71
CA SER A 56 0.49 -12.53 -9.56
C SER A 56 -0.74 -13.28 -10.09
N LYS A 57 -1.78 -12.59 -10.55
CA LYS A 57 -3.08 -13.17 -10.95
C LYS A 57 -3.74 -14.05 -9.87
N VAL A 58 -3.53 -13.71 -8.60
CA VAL A 58 -4.08 -14.44 -7.44
C VAL A 58 -5.10 -13.58 -6.72
N ALA A 59 -6.16 -14.18 -6.17
CA ALA A 59 -7.13 -13.46 -5.35
C ALA A 59 -6.42 -12.81 -4.13
N PRO A 60 -6.70 -11.52 -3.81
CA PRO A 60 -6.02 -10.81 -2.72
C PRO A 60 -6.03 -11.56 -1.38
N ILE A 61 -7.11 -12.25 -1.04
CA ILE A 61 -7.24 -13.02 0.21
C ILE A 61 -6.27 -14.22 0.28
N HIS A 62 -6.04 -14.91 -0.84
CA HIS A 62 -5.10 -16.03 -0.88
C HIS A 62 -3.65 -15.55 -0.76
N LEU A 63 -3.33 -14.45 -1.46
CA LEU A 63 -2.01 -13.84 -1.36
C LEU A 63 -1.75 -13.30 0.04
N ALA A 64 -2.73 -12.64 0.65
CA ALA A 64 -2.68 -12.17 2.04
C ALA A 64 -2.31 -13.30 3.00
N ARG A 65 -3.07 -14.40 2.98
CA ARG A 65 -2.82 -15.58 3.84
C ARG A 65 -1.46 -16.21 3.62
N ARG A 66 -0.93 -16.15 2.40
CA ARG A 66 0.39 -16.68 2.08
C ARG A 66 1.48 -15.79 2.70
N LEU A 67 1.41 -14.48 2.47
CA LEU A 67 2.34 -13.51 3.04
C LEU A 67 2.32 -13.52 4.57
N ASP A 68 1.14 -13.72 5.17
CA ASP A 68 0.99 -13.84 6.63
C ASP A 68 1.69 -15.11 7.16
N ARG A 69 1.58 -16.25 6.45
CA ARG A 69 2.29 -17.49 6.80
C ARG A 69 3.80 -17.39 6.63
N GLU A 70 4.24 -16.64 5.63
CA GLU A 70 5.67 -16.39 5.36
C GLU A 70 6.25 -15.32 6.29
N GLY A 71 5.43 -14.70 7.15
CA GLY A 71 5.87 -13.69 8.11
C GLY A 71 6.27 -12.37 7.45
N VAL A 72 5.81 -12.09 6.23
CA VAL A 72 6.17 -10.86 5.52
C VAL A 72 5.51 -9.67 6.22
N PRO A 73 6.30 -8.72 6.76
CA PRO A 73 5.75 -7.65 7.57
C PRO A 73 4.94 -6.68 6.71
N THR A 74 3.85 -6.18 7.31
CA THR A 74 3.01 -5.14 6.72
C THR A 74 3.40 -3.77 7.25
N VAL A 75 3.05 -2.71 6.53
CA VAL A 75 3.27 -1.34 6.98
C VAL A 75 2.45 -1.06 8.25
N SER A 76 3.15 -0.83 9.36
CA SER A 76 2.54 -0.40 10.61
C SER A 76 2.20 1.10 10.55
N CYS A 77 0.93 1.43 10.75
CA CYS A 77 0.41 2.79 10.80
C CYS A 77 -0.15 3.08 12.19
N GLY A 78 0.72 3.08 13.20
CA GLY A 78 0.32 3.23 14.61
C GLY A 78 -0.51 2.04 15.08
N GLY A 79 -1.81 2.26 15.33
CA GLY A 79 -2.75 1.23 15.79
C GLY A 79 -3.41 0.38 14.68
N ARG A 80 -3.05 0.60 13.41
CA ARG A 80 -3.58 -0.16 12.28
C ARG A 80 -2.46 -0.68 11.40
N HIS A 81 -2.65 -1.89 10.89
CA HIS A 81 -1.77 -2.46 9.87
C HIS A 81 -2.38 -2.25 8.49
N VAL A 82 -1.59 -1.67 7.60
CA VAL A 82 -1.95 -1.52 6.19
C VAL A 82 -1.21 -2.59 5.42
N ARG A 83 -1.94 -3.42 4.65
CA ARG A 83 -1.37 -4.46 3.77
C ARG A 83 -0.70 -3.85 2.54
N ALA A 84 0.36 -3.11 2.81
CA ALA A 84 1.42 -2.72 1.90
C ALA A 84 2.71 -3.35 2.40
N TYR A 85 3.59 -3.65 1.47
CA TYR A 85 4.80 -4.44 1.69
C TYR A 85 5.97 -3.73 1.04
N GLU A 86 7.13 -3.70 1.70
CA GLU A 86 8.31 -3.09 1.13
C GLU A 86 8.81 -3.93 -0.05
N ARG A 87 9.19 -3.28 -1.16
CA ARG A 87 9.60 -3.98 -2.38
C ARG A 87 10.82 -4.88 -2.16
N SER A 88 11.76 -4.45 -1.34
CA SER A 88 12.94 -5.21 -0.91
C SER A 88 12.53 -6.53 -0.25
N GLN A 89 11.57 -6.49 0.67
CA GLN A 89 11.05 -7.65 1.38
C GLN A 89 10.30 -8.57 0.41
N VAL A 90 9.38 -8.02 -0.39
CA VAL A 90 8.67 -8.81 -1.39
C VAL A 90 9.63 -9.46 -2.40
N ALA A 91 10.74 -8.81 -2.76
CA ALA A 91 11.75 -9.36 -3.65
C ALA A 91 12.58 -10.48 -2.99
N ALA A 92 12.92 -10.34 -1.70
CA ALA A 92 13.58 -11.39 -0.92
C ALA A 92 12.68 -12.64 -0.81
N HIS A 93 11.38 -12.44 -0.65
CA HIS A 93 10.37 -13.51 -0.73
C HIS A 93 9.95 -13.81 -2.18
N GLY A 94 10.46 -13.07 -3.16
CA GLY A 94 9.99 -13.00 -4.55
C GLY A 94 10.47 -14.13 -5.46
N ALA A 95 11.43 -14.94 -4.99
CA ALA A 95 11.72 -16.25 -5.59
C ALA A 95 10.46 -17.16 -5.58
N LEU A 96 9.54 -16.94 -4.64
CA LEU A 96 8.32 -17.73 -4.43
C LEU A 96 7.08 -17.19 -5.19
N ILE A 97 7.10 -15.93 -5.64
CA ILE A 97 6.00 -15.34 -6.43
C ILE A 97 6.13 -15.72 -7.92
N ARG A 98 7.37 -15.84 -8.44
CA ARG A 98 7.64 -16.22 -9.84
C ARG A 98 7.41 -17.71 -10.13
N SER A 99 7.54 -18.57 -9.13
CA SER A 99 7.35 -20.03 -9.26
C SER A 99 5.87 -20.44 -9.39
N ALA A 100 4.91 -19.53 -9.24
CA ALA A 100 3.48 -19.78 -9.49
C ALA A 100 3.06 -19.59 -10.95
N SER A 101 4.01 -19.33 -11.87
CA SER A 101 3.75 -19.12 -13.30
C SER A 101 3.78 -20.40 -14.14
N TYR A 102 4.07 -21.55 -13.53
CA TYR A 102 4.07 -22.86 -14.20
C TYR A 102 3.20 -23.82 -13.39
N GLY A 103 1.96 -23.97 -13.86
CA GLY A 103 0.94 -24.88 -13.34
C GLY A 103 -0.27 -24.82 -14.24
#